data_AF-A0A9N9DB92-F1
#
_entry.id   AF-A0A9N9DB92-F1
#
_cell.length_a   1.000
_cell.length_b   1.000
_cell.length_c   1.000
_cell.angle_alpha   90.00
_cell.angle_beta   90.00
_cell.angle_gamma   90.00
#
_symmetry.space_group_name_H-M   'P 1'
#
loop_
_entity.id
_entity.type
_entity.pdbx_description
1 polymer ?
#
loop_
_entity_poly.entity_id
_entity_poly.type
_entity_poly.pdbx_seq_one_letter_code
_entity_poly.pdbx_strand_id
1 'polypeptide(L)'
;MSKVTTNFVNQYNLTPQMSIAELGNYAEKICKEIKDYKARNHARNRIQKLGFSKDQTYALIPIQASGRRVTGRDPIEKLAQYIKENEDNLEPEEINTLAYNLAKTAPTVIAQSS
;
A
#
# COMPACT_ATOMS: atom_id res chain seq x y z
N MET A 1 -19.42 11.67 -2.96
CA MET A 1 -18.18 11.10 -2.40
C MET A 1 -17.83 11.63 -1.01
N SER A 2 -17.88 12.94 -0.73
CA SER A 2 -17.56 13.52 0.61
C SER A 2 -18.38 12.93 1.78
N LYS A 3 -19.65 12.57 1.55
CA LYS A 3 -20.56 12.09 2.61
C LYS A 3 -20.16 10.73 3.20
N VAL A 4 -19.65 9.80 2.38
CA VAL A 4 -19.21 8.47 2.84
C VAL A 4 -18.04 8.62 3.81
N THR A 5 -17.04 9.40 3.44
CA THR A 5 -15.85 9.63 4.29
C THR A 5 -16.20 10.34 5.59
N THR A 6 -17.07 11.35 5.57
CA THR A 6 -17.51 12.03 6.79
C THR A 6 -18.38 11.12 7.67
N ASN A 7 -19.26 10.32 7.08
CA ASN A 7 -20.05 9.34 7.83
C ASN A 7 -19.14 8.29 8.49
N PHE A 8 -18.11 7.80 7.78
CA PHE A 8 -17.14 6.84 8.32
C PHE A 8 -16.38 7.41 9.52
N VAL A 9 -15.86 8.65 9.40
CA VAL A 9 -15.17 9.34 10.50
C VAL A 9 -16.08 9.46 11.72
N ASN A 10 -17.35 9.84 11.52
CA ASN A 10 -18.32 9.97 12.60
C ASN A 10 -18.74 8.61 13.19
N GLN A 11 -18.94 7.59 12.36
CA GLN A 11 -19.35 6.26 12.79
C GLN A 11 -18.31 5.61 13.70
N TYR A 12 -17.03 5.81 13.40
CA TYR A 12 -15.92 5.27 14.17
C TYR A 12 -15.32 6.27 15.16
N ASN A 13 -15.95 7.44 15.35
CA ASN A 13 -15.46 8.52 16.20
C ASN A 13 -13.96 8.82 15.99
N LEU A 14 -13.51 8.82 14.73
CA LEU A 14 -12.11 9.05 14.41
C LEU A 14 -11.77 10.50 14.68
N THR A 15 -10.65 10.73 15.36
CA THR A 15 -10.20 12.08 15.68
C THR A 15 -8.74 12.31 15.30
N PRO A 16 -8.32 13.56 15.05
CA PRO A 16 -6.91 13.88 14.79
C PRO A 16 -5.97 13.59 15.97
N GLN A 17 -6.49 13.30 17.17
CA GLN A 17 -5.68 12.93 18.33
C GLN A 17 -5.25 11.45 18.30
N MET A 18 -5.90 10.62 17.47
CA MET A 18 -5.54 9.20 17.33
C MET A 18 -4.17 9.02 16.68
N SER A 19 -3.45 7.98 17.11
CA SER A 19 -2.17 7.62 16.51
C SER A 19 -2.33 7.08 15.09
N ILE A 20 -1.25 7.17 14.31
CA ILE A 20 -1.19 6.63 12.94
C ILE A 20 -1.48 5.12 12.93
N ALA A 21 -0.98 4.38 13.93
CA ALA A 21 -1.20 2.94 14.05
C ALA A 21 -2.68 2.60 14.31
N GLU A 22 -3.34 3.32 15.21
CA GLU A 22 -4.76 3.13 15.49
C GLU A 22 -5.63 3.44 14.27
N LEU A 23 -5.31 4.51 13.55
CA LEU A 23 -5.99 4.88 12.30
C LEU A 23 -5.75 3.85 11.19
N GLY A 24 -4.55 3.27 11.12
CA GLY A 24 -4.21 2.20 10.17
C GLY A 24 -5.12 0.97 10.29
N ASN A 25 -5.61 0.65 11.48
CA ASN A 25 -6.55 -0.47 11.70
C ASN A 25 -7.90 -0.28 10.98
N TYR A 26 -8.25 0.95 10.60
CA TYR A 26 -9.47 1.27 9.86
C TYR A 26 -9.27 1.33 8.36
N ALA A 27 -8.01 1.24 7.89
CA ALA A 27 -7.67 1.38 6.48
C ALA A 27 -8.42 0.37 5.60
N GLU A 28 -8.47 -0.89 6.03
CA GLU A 28 -9.14 -1.94 5.28
C GLU A 28 -10.66 -1.69 5.19
N LYS A 29 -11.28 -1.22 6.28
CA LYS A 29 -12.73 -0.95 6.35
C LYS A 29 -13.14 0.17 5.40
N ILE A 30 -12.45 1.32 5.44
CA ILE A 30 -12.77 2.45 4.56
C ILE A 30 -12.43 2.13 3.09
N CYS A 31 -11.39 1.33 2.85
CA CYS A 31 -11.02 0.88 1.50
C CYS A 31 -12.05 -0.07 0.87
N LYS A 32 -12.81 -0.83 1.68
CA LYS A 32 -13.92 -1.67 1.20
C LYS A 32 -15.10 -0.83 0.72
N GLU A 33 -15.35 0.30 1.39
CA GLU A 33 -16.41 1.26 1.00
C GLU A 33 -16.01 2.12 -0.20
N ILE A 34 -14.74 2.55 -0.26
CA ILE A 34 -14.23 3.45 -1.30
C ILE A 34 -13.26 2.69 -2.21
N LYS A 35 -13.80 2.04 -3.24
CA LYS A 35 -13.01 1.22 -4.19
C LYS A 35 -12.29 2.04 -5.26
N ASP A 36 -12.91 3.11 -5.75
CA ASP A 36 -12.35 3.93 -6.84
C ASP A 36 -11.17 4.79 -6.38
N TYR A 37 -10.12 4.85 -7.20
CA TYR A 37 -8.91 5.63 -6.94
C TYR A 37 -9.20 7.14 -6.85
N LYS A 38 -10.02 7.68 -7.78
CA LYS A 38 -10.38 9.11 -7.74
C LYS A 38 -11.17 9.43 -6.47
N ALA A 39 -12.10 8.54 -6.11
CA ALA A 39 -12.85 8.62 -4.86
C ALA A 39 -11.96 8.65 -3.61
N ARG A 40 -10.93 7.79 -3.55
CA ARG A 40 -9.95 7.79 -2.45
C ARG A 40 -9.18 9.10 -2.38
N ASN A 41 -8.80 9.68 -3.51
CA ASN A 41 -8.11 10.97 -3.51
C ASN A 41 -9.01 12.09 -2.94
N HIS A 42 -10.29 12.11 -3.32
CA HIS A 42 -11.26 13.04 -2.73
C HIS A 42 -11.47 12.80 -1.23
N ALA A 43 -11.50 11.54 -0.80
CA ALA A 43 -11.64 11.17 0.60
C ALA A 43 -10.45 11.66 1.43
N ARG A 44 -9.21 11.52 0.91
CA ARG A 44 -8.01 12.08 1.56
C ARG A 44 -8.09 13.60 1.73
N ASN A 45 -8.46 14.31 0.66
CA ASN A 45 -8.65 15.76 0.74
C ASN A 45 -9.73 16.14 1.75
N ARG A 46 -10.79 15.33 1.89
CA ARG A 46 -11.83 15.56 2.90
C ARG A 46 -11.33 15.31 4.32
N ILE A 47 -10.57 14.24 4.56
CA ILE A 47 -9.98 13.90 5.86
C ILE A 47 -9.01 15.00 6.31
N GLN A 48 -8.16 15.51 5.42
CA GLN A 48 -7.28 16.65 5.74
C GLN A 48 -8.09 17.91 6.11
N LYS A 49 -9.19 18.19 5.42
CA LYS A 49 -10.11 19.28 5.78
C LYS A 49 -10.81 19.08 7.13
N LEU A 50 -10.84 17.86 7.68
CA LEU A 50 -11.34 17.57 9.02
C LEU A 50 -10.26 17.73 10.11
N GLY A 51 -9.04 18.13 9.74
CA GLY A 51 -7.96 18.44 10.69
C GLY A 51 -6.96 17.31 10.91
N PHE A 52 -7.07 16.19 10.18
CA PHE A 52 -6.08 15.12 10.23
C PHE A 52 -4.81 15.51 9.49
N SER A 53 -3.67 15.05 9.99
CA SER A 53 -2.39 15.23 9.32
C SER A 53 -2.31 14.46 8.00
N LYS A 54 -1.32 14.80 7.18
CA LYS A 54 -1.05 14.10 5.93
C LYS A 54 -0.78 12.62 6.19
N ASP A 55 0.04 12.29 7.18
CA ASP A 55 0.42 10.91 7.49
C ASP A 55 -0.74 10.10 8.07
N GLN A 56 -1.54 10.71 8.94
CA GLN A 56 -2.80 10.11 9.44
C GLN A 56 -3.77 9.83 8.29
N THR A 57 -3.86 10.75 7.34
CA THR A 57 -4.70 10.58 6.15
C THR A 57 -4.23 9.41 5.29
N TYR A 58 -2.93 9.23 5.12
CA TYR A 58 -2.36 8.10 4.38
C TYR A 58 -2.44 6.78 5.14
N ALA A 59 -2.46 6.80 6.47
CA ALA A 59 -2.75 5.62 7.27
C ALA A 59 -4.20 5.17 7.10
N LEU A 60 -5.17 6.09 7.09
CA LEU A 60 -6.58 5.78 6.84
C LEU A 60 -6.86 5.37 5.39
N ILE A 61 -6.31 6.09 4.43
CA ILE A 61 -6.51 5.82 3.01
C ILE A 61 -5.15 5.69 2.35
N PRO A 62 -4.57 4.47 2.38
CA PRO A 62 -3.30 4.19 1.75
C PRO A 62 -3.31 4.56 0.28
N ILE A 63 -2.16 4.98 -0.24
CA ILE A 63 -1.95 5.06 -1.67
C ILE A 63 -2.06 3.64 -2.19
N GLN A 64 -3.16 3.33 -2.87
CA GLN A 64 -3.10 2.25 -3.84
C GLN A 64 -2.17 2.74 -4.94
N ALA A 65 -0.99 2.12 -5.04
CA ALA A 65 -0.18 2.26 -6.23
C ALA A 65 -1.08 1.93 -7.42
N SER A 66 -1.12 2.78 -8.44
CA SER A 66 -1.89 2.55 -9.66
C SER A 66 -1.40 1.33 -10.46
N GLY A 67 -0.34 0.67 -10.00
CA GLY A 67 0.07 -0.63 -10.49
C GLY A 67 -0.94 -1.68 -10.07
N ARG A 68 -1.56 -2.35 -11.04
CA ARG A 68 -2.12 -3.68 -10.89
C ARG A 68 -1.12 -4.53 -10.07
N ARG A 69 -1.30 -4.67 -8.76
CA ARG A 69 -0.75 -5.80 -8.04
C ARG A 69 -1.58 -6.99 -8.47
N VAL A 70 -1.23 -7.54 -9.63
CA VAL A 70 -1.58 -8.93 -9.94
C VAL A 70 -0.80 -9.71 -8.90
N THR A 71 -1.48 -10.23 -7.88
CA THR A 71 -0.93 -11.25 -6.99
C THR A 71 -0.29 -12.32 -7.87
N GLY A 72 1.02 -12.59 -7.68
CA GLY A 72 1.80 -13.46 -8.57
C GLY A 72 2.49 -12.78 -9.77
N ARG A 73 2.63 -11.45 -9.81
CA ARG A 73 3.54 -10.75 -10.73
C ARG A 73 4.69 -10.01 -10.06
N ASP A 74 4.72 -9.90 -8.73
CA ASP A 74 5.88 -9.33 -8.06
C ASP A 74 7.02 -10.37 -8.07
N PRO A 75 8.08 -10.13 -8.87
CA PRO A 75 9.16 -11.10 -8.99
C PRO A 75 9.94 -11.23 -7.67
N ILE A 76 9.85 -10.25 -6.76
CA ILE A 76 10.42 -10.34 -5.41
C ILE A 76 9.59 -11.32 -4.55
N GLU A 77 8.26 -11.21 -4.59
CA GLU A 77 7.36 -12.11 -3.84
C GLU A 77 7.51 -13.57 -4.31
N LYS A 78 7.61 -13.79 -5.63
CA LYS A 78 7.89 -15.11 -6.20
C LYS A 78 9.23 -15.68 -5.77
N LEU A 79 10.28 -14.85 -5.79
CA LEU A 79 11.61 -15.29 -5.38
C LEU A 79 11.61 -15.67 -3.89
N ALA A 80 10.99 -14.84 -3.05
CA ALA A 80 10.87 -15.12 -1.61
C ALA A 80 10.09 -16.41 -1.35
N GLN A 81 9.02 -16.66 -2.09
CA GLN A 81 8.25 -17.90 -1.99
C GLN A 81 9.06 -19.12 -2.46
N TYR A 82 9.78 -19.01 -3.59
CA TYR A 82 10.63 -20.07 -4.10
C TYR A 82 11.75 -20.45 -3.13
N ILE A 83 12.41 -19.47 -2.52
CA ILE A 83 13.45 -19.70 -1.51
C ILE A 83 12.85 -20.41 -0.29
N LYS A 84 11.70 -19.97 0.19
CA LYS A 84 11.00 -20.60 1.31
C LYS A 84 10.57 -22.06 1.02
N GLU A 85 10.18 -22.36 -0.21
CA GLU A 85 9.74 -23.71 -0.62
C GLU A 85 10.92 -24.67 -0.85
N ASN A 86 12.13 -24.15 -1.05
CA ASN A 86 13.35 -24.93 -1.35
C ASN A 86 14.49 -24.64 -0.36
N GLU A 87 14.19 -24.15 0.84
CA GLU A 87 15.17 -23.67 1.82
C GLU A 87 16.23 -24.73 2.16
N ASP A 88 15.82 -26.00 2.24
CA ASP A 88 16.71 -27.13 2.56
C ASP A 88 17.60 -27.58 1.37
N ASN A 89 17.32 -27.10 0.16
CA ASN A 89 17.99 -27.54 -1.08
C ASN A 89 18.68 -26.42 -1.84
N LEU A 90 18.63 -25.18 -1.34
CA LEU A 90 19.22 -24.01 -1.99
C LEU A 90 20.52 -23.63 -1.30
N GLU A 91 21.61 -23.66 -2.07
CA GLU A 91 22.89 -23.19 -1.57
C GLU A 91 22.96 -21.64 -1.61
N PRO A 92 23.75 -21.01 -0.73
CA PRO A 92 23.90 -19.55 -0.70
C PRO A 92 24.32 -18.93 -2.05
N GLU A 93 25.14 -19.62 -2.85
CA GLU A 93 25.51 -19.20 -4.20
C GLU A 93 24.30 -19.11 -5.16
N GLU A 94 23.34 -20.04 -5.04
CA GLU A 94 22.17 -20.08 -5.92
C GLU A 94 21.21 -18.94 -5.59
N ILE A 95 21.02 -18.66 -4.29
CA ILE A 95 20.22 -17.52 -3.81
C ILE A 95 20.83 -16.20 -4.30
N ASN A 96 22.15 -16.05 -4.19
CA ASN A 96 22.86 -14.86 -4.67
C ASN A 96 22.72 -14.68 -6.19
N THR A 97 22.81 -15.77 -6.94
CA THR A 97 22.66 -15.75 -8.40
C THR A 97 21.25 -15.35 -8.82
N LEU A 98 20.23 -15.87 -8.15
CA LEU A 98 18.84 -15.50 -8.38
C LEU A 98 18.58 -14.03 -8.03
N ALA A 99 19.10 -13.55 -6.90
CA ALA A 99 18.98 -12.15 -6.49
C ALA A 99 19.68 -11.19 -7.48
N TYR A 100 20.89 -11.55 -7.95
CA TYR A 100 21.62 -10.77 -8.96
C TYR A 100 20.85 -10.69 -10.29
N ASN A 101 20.32 -11.82 -10.77
CA ASN A 101 19.54 -11.87 -12.01
C ASN A 101 18.24 -11.06 -11.90
N LEU A 102 17.59 -11.09 -10.73
CA LEU A 102 16.41 -10.28 -10.46
C LEU A 102 16.73 -8.78 -10.50
N ALA A 103 17.81 -8.36 -9.83
CA ALA A 103 18.24 -6.97 -9.84
C ALA A 103 18.60 -6.47 -11.25
N LYS A 104 19.21 -7.33 -12.07
CA LYS A 104 19.57 -7.03 -13.46
C LYS A 104 18.36 -6.93 -14.41
N THR A 105 17.30 -7.70 -14.15
CA THR A 105 16.10 -7.75 -14.99
C THR A 105 14.99 -6.80 -14.54
N ALA A 106 15.12 -6.21 -13.35
CA ALA A 106 14.24 -5.15 -12.90
C ALA A 106 14.34 -3.96 -13.87
N PRO A 107 13.20 -3.41 -14.36
CA PRO A 107 13.24 -2.23 -15.20
C PRO A 107 13.86 -1.08 -14.41
N THR A 108 14.96 -0.52 -14.92
CA THR A 108 15.49 0.75 -14.41
C THR A 108 14.43 1.81 -14.66
N VAL A 109 13.67 2.16 -13.63
CA VAL A 109 12.77 3.31 -13.65
C VAL A 109 13.68 4.54 -13.66
N ILE A 110 14.16 4.93 -14.84
CA ILE A 110 14.65 6.28 -15.06
C ILE A 110 13.40 7.15 -14.95
N ALA A 111 13.22 7.79 -13.79
CA ALA A 111 12.23 8.84 -13.63
C ALA A 111 12.56 9.94 -14.66
N GLN A 112 11.89 9.90 -15.82
CA GLN A 112 11.87 11.03 -16.72
C GLN A 112 11.06 12.12 -16.03
N SER A 113 11.77 13.03 -15.37
CA SER A 113 11.25 14.34 -14.98
C SER A 113 10.82 15.06 -16.26
N SER A 114 9.56 15.48 -16.34
CA SER A 114 9.06 16.47 -17.31
C SER A 114 8.28 17.52 -16.56
#